data_AF-A0A2E2RRY7-F1
#
_entry.id   AF-A0A2E2RRY7-F1
#
_cell.length_a   1.000
_cell.length_b   1.000
_cell.length_c   1.000
_cell.angle_alpha   90.00
_cell.angle_beta   90.00
_cell.angle_gamma   90.00
#
_symmetry.space_group_name_H-M   'P 1'
#
loop_
_entity.id
_entity.type
_entity.pdbx_description
1 polymer ?
#
loop_
_entity_poly.entity_id
_entity_poly.type
_entity_poly.pdbx_seq_one_letter_code
_entity_poly.pdbx_strand_id
1 'polypeptide(L)'
;MFDTYISGLLGFPGIILATIGAFYVFAGLVLARQMLIDRMLSRAIEMISLEKQSRVETLQRVWMTVSAILIFAAGATLFCLSRLAVWLFVAALLQQVLYLTWVAPRYFDAENEPDHAGRRQSTNATILFGAMTLAVVAAATNGNLLPLSGAGLPPLFLSVALTLAFAVWMLLRLRMPNRPGVHGLPDIDDADEEPVDLAKVDALRLCAEWYELPVMAFFADGEPGFLTHRQIGLSDALGRELDAWQSAYDAICEHNEFEMAPVWTEEQKAAHFEQAAALAGRIRGEMREAGQDRITISWQAADGTVVLTE
;
A
#
# COMPACT_ATOMS: atom_id res chain seq x y z
N MET A 1 -34.01 12.92 0.36
CA MET A 1 -33.31 11.66 0.75
C MET A 1 -32.00 11.98 1.47
N PHE A 2 -31.14 12.84 0.90
CA PHE A 2 -30.02 13.43 1.62
C PHE A 2 -30.46 14.42 2.71
N ASP A 3 -31.67 14.99 2.63
CA ASP A 3 -32.16 16.00 3.59
C ASP A 3 -32.23 15.50 5.03
N THR A 4 -32.64 14.24 5.25
CA THR A 4 -32.66 13.64 6.60
C THR A 4 -31.25 13.44 7.14
N TYR A 5 -30.30 13.06 6.29
CA TYR A 5 -28.89 12.94 6.65
C TYR A 5 -28.28 14.32 6.93
N ILE A 6 -28.49 15.31 6.05
CA ILE A 6 -27.96 16.68 6.22
C ILE A 6 -28.55 17.34 7.47
N SER A 7 -29.84 17.16 7.74
CA SER A 7 -30.49 17.67 8.96
C SER A 7 -29.94 17.00 10.22
N GLY A 8 -29.73 15.68 10.20
CA GLY A 8 -29.10 14.95 11.31
C GLY A 8 -27.63 15.32 11.50
N LEU A 9 -26.90 15.53 10.40
CA LEU A 9 -25.49 15.92 10.38
C LEU A 9 -25.30 17.33 10.94
N LEU A 10 -26.08 18.31 10.49
CA LEU A 10 -25.97 19.71 10.91
C LEU A 10 -26.54 19.97 12.32
N GLY A 11 -27.33 19.04 12.86
CA GLY A 11 -27.83 19.09 14.22
C GLY A 11 -26.79 18.69 15.26
N PHE A 12 -26.88 19.23 16.47
CA PHE A 12 -26.14 18.71 17.62
C PHE A 12 -26.87 17.48 18.20
N PRO A 13 -26.19 16.33 18.44
CA PRO A 13 -24.75 16.10 18.41
C PRO A 13 -24.19 15.47 17.12
N GLY A 14 -24.95 15.45 16.02
CA GLY A 14 -24.59 14.79 14.76
C GLY A 14 -23.25 15.22 14.16
N ILE A 15 -22.92 16.52 14.19
CA ILE A 15 -21.61 17.03 13.71
C ILE A 15 -20.47 16.34 14.47
N ILE A 16 -20.58 16.26 15.80
CA ILE A 16 -19.54 15.67 16.65
C ILE A 16 -19.37 14.19 16.35
N LEU A 17 -20.49 13.46 16.22
CA LEU A 17 -20.46 12.04 15.87
C LEU A 17 -19.83 11.81 14.50
N ALA A 18 -20.14 12.65 13.51
CA ALA A 18 -19.54 12.56 12.19
C ALA A 18 -18.03 12.88 12.22
N THR A 19 -17.59 13.87 12.99
CA THR A 19 -16.17 14.16 13.18
C THR A 19 -15.43 12.99 13.82
N ILE A 20 -16.02 12.35 14.84
CA ILE A 20 -15.47 11.13 15.46
C ILE A 20 -15.43 9.99 14.42
N GLY A 21 -16.47 9.83 13.61
CA GLY A 21 -16.51 8.85 12.53
C GLY A 21 -15.38 9.08 11.51
N ALA A 22 -15.19 10.32 11.06
CA ALA A 22 -14.12 10.70 10.14
C ALA A 22 -12.73 10.43 10.72
N PHE A 23 -12.52 10.71 12.02
CA PHE A 23 -11.28 10.37 12.71
C PHE A 23 -10.98 8.86 12.64
N TYR A 24 -11.97 7.99 12.85
CA TYR A 24 -11.75 6.55 12.78
C TYR A 24 -11.61 6.00 11.36
N VAL A 25 -12.26 6.62 10.37
CA VAL A 25 -11.99 6.36 8.94
C VAL A 25 -10.51 6.65 8.64
N PHE A 26 -10.03 7.82 9.06
CA PHE A 26 -8.64 8.21 8.88
C PHE A 26 -7.67 7.28 9.63
N ALA A 27 -7.97 6.91 10.88
CA ALA A 27 -7.16 5.98 11.64
C ALA A 27 -7.01 4.61 10.95
N GLY A 28 -8.10 4.09 10.38
CA GLY A 28 -8.06 2.85 9.59
C GLY A 28 -7.16 2.96 8.34
N LEU A 29 -7.21 4.10 7.65
CA LEU A 29 -6.37 4.39 6.49
C LEU A 29 -4.88 4.49 6.86
N VAL A 30 -4.56 5.20 7.95
CA VAL A 30 -3.18 5.33 8.45
C VAL A 30 -2.63 3.96 8.85
N LEU A 31 -3.42 3.15 9.56
CA LEU A 31 -3.00 1.80 9.95
C LEU A 31 -2.75 0.94 8.71
N ALA A 32 -3.64 0.97 7.70
CA ALA A 32 -3.42 0.25 6.45
C ALA A 32 -2.15 0.70 5.72
N ARG A 33 -1.86 2.01 5.69
CA ARG A 33 -0.62 2.53 5.09
C ARG A 33 0.62 2.01 5.81
N GLN A 34 0.65 2.07 7.14
CA GLN A 34 1.75 1.53 7.94
C GLN A 34 1.99 0.05 7.64
N MET A 35 0.92 -0.74 7.61
CA MET A 35 1.00 -2.16 7.30
C MET A 35 1.54 -2.46 5.89
N LEU A 36 1.22 -1.62 4.90
CA LEU A 36 1.76 -1.77 3.55
C LEU A 36 3.27 -1.48 3.50
N ILE A 37 3.73 -0.46 4.22
CA ILE A 37 5.15 -0.12 4.33
C ILE A 37 5.91 -1.24 5.07
N ASP A 38 5.40 -1.69 6.23
CA ASP A 38 6.01 -2.77 7.00
C ASP A 38 6.13 -4.05 6.17
N ARG A 39 5.11 -4.35 5.36
CA ARG A 39 5.13 -5.52 4.45
C ARG A 39 6.18 -5.38 3.36
N MET A 40 6.34 -4.19 2.78
CA MET A 40 7.35 -3.91 1.77
C MET A 40 8.76 -4.11 2.36
N LEU A 41 9.03 -3.53 3.53
CA LEU A 41 10.31 -3.65 4.24
C LEU A 41 10.60 -5.11 4.63
N SER A 42 9.62 -5.80 5.20
CA SER A 42 9.78 -7.20 5.62
C SER A 42 10.09 -8.11 4.43
N ARG A 43 9.53 -7.82 3.26
CA ARG A 43 9.82 -8.58 2.03
C ARG A 43 11.20 -8.29 1.47
N ALA A 44 11.67 -7.03 1.56
CA ALA A 44 13.04 -6.70 1.20
C ALA A 44 14.04 -7.47 2.07
N ILE A 45 13.76 -7.57 3.38
CA ILE A 45 14.57 -8.36 4.31
C ILE A 45 14.50 -9.85 3.96
N GLU A 46 13.31 -10.41 3.72
CA GLU A 46 13.13 -11.83 3.33
C GLU A 46 13.88 -12.16 2.03
N MET A 47 13.93 -11.24 1.08
CA MET A 47 14.68 -11.40 -0.17
C MET A 47 16.20 -11.43 0.05
N ILE A 48 16.70 -10.66 1.01
CA ILE A 48 18.14 -10.59 1.35
C ILE A 48 18.54 -11.73 2.29
N SER A 49 17.70 -12.09 3.25
CA SER A 49 18.01 -13.07 4.30
C SER A 49 17.73 -14.52 3.89
N LEU A 50 16.90 -14.76 2.86
CA LEU A 50 16.38 -16.07 2.46
C LEU A 50 15.63 -16.83 3.57
N GLU A 51 15.30 -16.16 4.67
CA GLU A 51 14.54 -16.75 5.79
C GLU A 51 13.04 -16.49 5.63
N LYS A 52 12.27 -17.58 5.61
CA LYS A 52 10.82 -17.54 5.50
C LYS A 52 10.19 -16.94 6.75
N GLN A 53 9.26 -15.98 6.58
CA GLN A 53 8.49 -15.42 7.69
C GLN A 53 7.83 -16.50 8.56
N SER A 54 7.86 -16.29 9.88
CA SER A 54 7.28 -17.23 10.84
C SER A 54 5.74 -17.28 10.72
N ARG A 55 5.15 -18.42 11.13
CA ARG A 55 3.69 -18.57 11.13
C ARG A 55 3.00 -17.54 12.04
N VAL A 56 3.70 -17.13 13.10
CA VAL A 56 3.22 -16.14 14.07
C VAL A 56 3.12 -14.75 13.42
N GLU A 57 4.10 -14.36 12.61
CA GLU A 57 4.10 -13.09 11.88
C GLU A 57 2.97 -13.02 10.84
N THR A 58 2.69 -14.13 10.15
CA THR A 58 1.55 -14.23 9.23
C THR A 58 0.22 -14.04 9.97
N LEU A 59 0.06 -14.65 11.15
CA LEU A 59 -1.13 -14.52 11.97
C LEU A 59 -1.31 -13.08 12.49
N GLN A 60 -0.22 -12.44 12.93
CA GLN A 60 -0.20 -11.04 13.33
C GLN A 60 -0.63 -10.11 12.19
N ARG A 61 -0.15 -10.38 10.97
CA ARG A 61 -0.52 -9.61 9.77
C ARG A 61 -2.01 -9.73 9.46
N VAL A 62 -2.56 -10.95 9.47
CA VAL A 62 -4.00 -11.17 9.26
C VAL A 62 -4.80 -10.44 10.33
N TRP A 63 -4.39 -10.55 11.59
CA TRP A 63 -5.04 -9.89 12.72
C TRP A 63 -5.08 -8.37 12.56
N MET A 64 -3.95 -7.75 12.26
CA MET A 64 -3.86 -6.30 12.08
C MET A 64 -4.65 -5.84 10.83
N THR A 65 -4.71 -6.65 9.78
CA THR A 65 -5.47 -6.38 8.55
C THR A 65 -6.97 -6.33 8.88
N VAL A 66 -7.46 -7.34 9.61
CA VAL A 66 -8.86 -7.37 10.08
C VAL A 66 -9.14 -6.16 10.99
N SER A 67 -8.19 -5.79 11.86
CA SER A 67 -8.27 -4.61 12.72
C SER A 67 -8.46 -3.31 11.94
N ALA A 68 -7.66 -3.10 10.89
CA ALA A 68 -7.74 -1.89 10.07
C ALA A 68 -9.09 -1.77 9.34
N ILE A 69 -9.57 -2.86 8.74
CA ILE A 69 -10.90 -2.89 8.09
C ILE A 69 -12.00 -2.60 9.10
N LEU A 70 -11.93 -3.23 10.27
CA LEU A 70 -12.97 -3.11 11.28
C LEU A 70 -13.05 -1.70 11.87
N ILE A 71 -11.91 -1.06 12.15
CA ILE A 71 -11.83 0.34 12.61
C ILE A 71 -12.36 1.29 11.52
N PHE A 72 -11.96 1.10 10.27
CA PHE A 72 -12.44 1.90 9.15
C PHE A 72 -13.97 1.76 8.99
N ALA A 73 -14.49 0.53 9.03
CA ALA A 73 -15.92 0.24 8.90
C ALA A 73 -16.73 0.90 10.04
N ALA A 74 -16.22 0.84 11.27
CA ALA A 74 -16.81 1.50 12.43
C ALA A 74 -16.86 3.03 12.22
N GLY A 75 -15.76 3.62 11.77
CA GLY A 75 -15.69 5.05 11.43
C GLY A 75 -16.65 5.44 10.30
N ALA A 76 -16.68 4.69 9.20
CA ALA A 76 -17.49 4.99 8.03
C ALA A 76 -18.99 4.91 8.33
N THR A 77 -19.41 3.89 9.09
CA THR A 77 -20.81 3.78 9.53
C THR A 77 -21.21 4.90 10.49
N LEU A 78 -20.32 5.33 11.39
CA LEU A 78 -20.59 6.45 12.30
C LEU A 78 -20.59 7.80 11.57
N PHE A 79 -19.70 7.99 10.60
CA PHE A 79 -19.68 9.17 9.73
C PHE A 79 -21.01 9.32 8.99
N CYS A 80 -21.58 8.20 8.53
CA CYS A 80 -22.91 8.14 7.94
C CYS A 80 -24.06 8.13 8.97
N LEU A 81 -23.78 8.34 10.25
CA LEU A 81 -24.73 8.32 11.38
C LEU A 81 -25.59 7.04 11.44
N SER A 82 -25.06 5.92 10.96
CA SER A 82 -25.78 4.64 10.92
C SER A 82 -25.76 3.95 12.29
N ARG A 83 -26.90 3.37 12.70
CA ARG A 83 -26.99 2.55 13.91
C ARG A 83 -26.11 1.30 13.85
N LEU A 84 -25.64 0.90 12.66
CA LEU A 84 -24.68 -0.20 12.50
C LEU A 84 -23.35 0.09 13.20
N ALA A 85 -23.01 1.37 13.38
CA ALA A 85 -21.80 1.80 14.07
C ALA A 85 -21.68 1.17 15.46
N VAL A 86 -22.77 1.06 16.21
CA VAL A 86 -22.78 0.45 17.56
C VAL A 86 -22.16 -0.94 17.53
N TRP A 87 -22.61 -1.78 16.59
CA TRP A 87 -22.16 -3.16 16.48
C TRP A 87 -20.69 -3.26 16.04
N LEU A 88 -20.26 -2.40 15.12
CA LEU A 88 -18.88 -2.40 14.63
C LEU A 88 -17.89 -1.85 15.66
N PHE A 89 -18.27 -0.81 16.41
CA PHE A 89 -17.47 -0.33 17.55
C PHE A 89 -17.36 -1.39 18.64
N VAL A 90 -18.45 -2.06 19.01
CA VAL A 90 -18.41 -3.16 19.99
C VAL A 90 -17.52 -4.30 19.49
N ALA A 91 -17.65 -4.70 18.23
CA ALA A 91 -16.81 -5.75 17.63
C ALA A 91 -15.32 -5.37 17.64
N ALA A 92 -14.99 -4.14 17.25
CA ALA A 92 -13.62 -3.62 17.27
C ALA A 92 -13.03 -3.58 18.69
N LEU A 93 -13.82 -3.14 19.66
CA LEU A 93 -13.40 -3.11 21.07
C LEU A 93 -13.15 -4.52 21.60
N LEU A 94 -14.06 -5.46 21.34
CA LEU A 94 -13.89 -6.86 21.72
C LEU A 94 -12.63 -7.45 21.10
N GLN A 95 -12.35 -7.13 19.85
CA GLN A 95 -11.12 -7.56 19.18
C GLN A 95 -9.86 -6.97 19.85
N GLN A 96 -9.85 -5.69 20.22
CA GLN A 96 -8.71 -5.08 20.94
C GLN A 96 -8.50 -5.70 22.32
N VAL A 97 -9.58 -5.94 23.06
CA VAL A 97 -9.51 -6.63 24.36
C VAL A 97 -9.00 -8.06 24.20
N LEU A 98 -9.49 -8.78 23.20
CA LEU A 98 -9.05 -10.14 22.88
C LEU A 98 -7.56 -10.18 22.50
N TYR A 99 -7.09 -9.18 21.73
CA TYR A 99 -5.68 -9.02 21.41
C TYR A 99 -4.83 -8.87 22.67
N LEU A 100 -5.17 -7.93 23.55
CA LEU A 100 -4.36 -7.61 24.73
C LEU A 100 -4.41 -8.69 25.81
N THR A 101 -5.55 -9.36 25.98
CA THR A 101 -5.75 -10.31 27.09
C THR A 101 -5.32 -11.73 26.74
N TRP A 102 -5.45 -12.13 25.47
CA TRP A 102 -5.25 -13.53 25.09
C TRP A 102 -4.28 -13.70 23.93
N VAL A 103 -4.45 -12.97 22.82
CA VAL A 103 -3.66 -13.24 21.61
C VAL A 103 -2.21 -12.82 21.80
N ALA A 104 -1.95 -11.58 22.23
CA ALA A 104 -0.59 -11.08 22.43
C ALA A 104 0.19 -11.89 23.48
N PRO A 105 -0.32 -12.12 24.70
CA PRO A 105 0.42 -12.86 25.73
C PRO A 105 0.70 -14.33 25.37
N ARG A 106 -0.17 -14.96 24.57
CA ARG A 106 -0.10 -16.41 24.32
C ARG A 106 0.59 -16.77 23.01
N TYR A 107 0.53 -15.91 22.01
CA TYR A 107 1.03 -16.21 20.67
C TYR A 107 2.14 -15.27 20.21
N PHE A 108 2.12 -13.99 20.59
CA PHE A 108 3.11 -13.01 20.11
C PHE A 108 4.28 -12.81 21.08
N ASP A 109 3.99 -12.74 22.38
CA ASP A 109 5.00 -12.60 23.45
C ASP A 109 5.71 -13.91 23.82
N ALA A 110 5.30 -15.04 23.21
CA ALA A 110 5.90 -16.34 23.46
C ALA A 110 7.20 -16.56 22.67
N GLU A 111 7.35 -15.91 21.51
CA GLU A 111 8.53 -16.00 20.63
C GLU A 111 9.39 -14.73 20.69
N ASN A 112 8.81 -13.57 20.97
CA ASN A 112 9.52 -12.29 21.06
C ASN A 112 9.43 -11.68 22.47
N GLU A 113 10.46 -10.95 22.89
CA GLU A 113 10.42 -10.25 24.18
C GLU A 113 9.25 -9.24 24.25
N PRO A 114 8.57 -9.14 25.41
CA PRO A 114 7.53 -8.16 25.69
C PRO A 114 7.84 -6.71 25.28
N ASP A 115 7.20 -6.20 24.23
CA ASP A 115 7.24 -4.75 23.95
C ASP A 115 6.34 -3.98 24.94
N HIS A 116 6.96 -3.48 26.01
CA HIS A 116 6.28 -2.70 27.04
C HIS A 116 5.74 -1.36 26.54
N ALA A 117 6.38 -0.72 25.55
CA ALA A 117 5.96 0.56 25.01
C ALA A 117 4.72 0.39 24.12
N GLY A 118 4.76 -0.59 23.21
CA GLY A 118 3.62 -0.96 22.36
C GLY A 118 2.38 -1.35 23.18
N ARG A 119 2.54 -2.14 24.27
CA ARG A 119 1.41 -2.49 25.14
C ARG A 119 0.76 -1.30 25.82
N ARG A 120 1.55 -0.32 26.29
CA ARG A 120 1.01 0.91 26.89
C ARG A 120 0.24 1.71 25.85
N GLN A 121 0.76 1.84 24.64
CA GLN A 121 0.08 2.52 23.54
C GLN A 121 -1.24 1.81 23.17
N SER A 122 -1.22 0.49 22.99
CA SER A 122 -2.43 -0.30 22.69
C SER A 122 -3.47 -0.26 23.82
N THR A 123 -3.03 -0.24 25.08
CA THR A 123 -3.92 -0.09 26.24
C THR A 123 -4.60 1.28 26.22
N ASN A 124 -3.83 2.36 26.03
CA ASN A 124 -4.39 3.71 25.95
C ASN A 124 -5.37 3.86 24.77
N ALA A 125 -5.03 3.28 23.62
CA ALA A 125 -5.91 3.23 22.46
C ALA A 125 -7.21 2.48 22.77
N THR A 126 -7.14 1.35 23.47
CA THR A 126 -8.32 0.56 23.88
C THR A 126 -9.21 1.33 24.85
N ILE A 127 -8.63 2.06 25.80
CA ILE A 127 -9.39 2.92 26.73
C ILE A 127 -10.12 4.03 25.96
N LEU A 128 -9.42 4.73 25.07
CA LEU A 128 -10.02 5.78 24.24
C LEU A 128 -11.13 5.22 23.35
N PHE A 129 -10.87 4.09 22.70
CA PHE A 129 -11.84 3.40 21.85
C PHE A 129 -13.07 2.92 22.65
N GLY A 130 -12.86 2.45 23.88
CA GLY A 130 -13.92 2.09 24.81
C GLY A 130 -14.80 3.28 25.18
N ALA A 131 -14.20 4.43 25.50
CA ALA A 131 -14.93 5.66 25.77
C ALA A 131 -15.76 6.12 24.55
N MET A 132 -15.19 6.04 23.35
CA MET A 132 -15.92 6.35 22.12
C MET A 132 -17.06 5.34 21.85
N THR A 133 -16.84 4.06 22.11
CA THR A 133 -17.88 3.03 21.99
C THR A 133 -19.07 3.32 22.90
N LEU A 134 -18.82 3.72 24.16
CA LEU A 134 -19.87 4.15 25.08
C LEU A 134 -20.62 5.39 24.59
N ALA A 135 -19.91 6.38 24.02
CA ALA A 135 -20.53 7.57 23.44
C ALA A 135 -21.44 7.22 22.24
N VAL A 136 -21.00 6.29 21.37
CA VAL A 136 -21.80 5.79 20.23
C VAL A 136 -23.04 5.03 20.70
N VAL A 137 -22.92 4.18 21.74
CA VAL A 137 -24.06 3.50 22.36
C VAL A 137 -25.05 4.51 22.94
N ALA A 138 -24.57 5.51 23.68
CA ALA A 138 -25.42 6.57 24.23
C ALA A 138 -26.12 7.39 23.13
N ALA A 139 -25.44 7.68 22.02
CA ALA A 139 -26.04 8.34 20.87
C ALA A 139 -27.14 7.46 20.23
N ALA A 140 -26.95 6.15 20.18
CA ALA A 140 -27.94 5.21 19.67
C ALA A 140 -29.19 5.16 20.57
N THR A 141 -29.02 5.11 21.90
CA THR A 141 -30.14 5.06 22.86
C THR A 141 -30.93 6.37 22.87
N ASN A 142 -30.28 7.50 22.59
CA ASN A 142 -30.93 8.81 22.47
C ASN A 142 -31.59 9.05 21.10
N GLY A 143 -31.52 8.10 20.16
CA GLY A 143 -32.15 8.22 18.85
C GLY A 143 -31.38 9.09 17.84
N ASN A 144 -30.12 9.46 18.12
CA ASN A 144 -29.31 10.31 17.25
C ASN A 144 -28.72 9.56 16.04
N LEU A 145 -28.85 8.24 15.98
CA LEU A 145 -28.40 7.40 14.87
C LEU A 145 -29.57 6.93 14.02
N LEU A 146 -29.37 7.02 12.70
CA LEU A 146 -30.32 6.61 11.68
C LEU A 146 -30.58 5.09 11.75
N PRO A 147 -31.85 4.67 11.59
CA PRO A 147 -32.23 3.26 11.66
C PRO A 147 -31.65 2.45 10.49
N LEU A 148 -31.54 1.14 10.65
CA LEU A 148 -31.06 0.22 9.61
C LEU A 148 -32.07 -0.03 8.48
N SER A 149 -33.21 0.65 8.49
CA SER A 149 -34.31 0.49 7.56
C SER A 149 -34.91 1.84 7.17
N GLY A 150 -35.67 1.87 6.07
CA GLY A 150 -36.33 3.08 5.59
C GLY A 150 -35.34 4.21 5.29
N ALA A 151 -35.47 5.34 6.01
CA ALA A 151 -34.68 6.55 5.79
C ALA A 151 -33.16 6.39 6.01
N GLY A 152 -32.71 5.37 6.74
CA GLY A 152 -31.28 5.11 6.96
C GLY A 152 -30.63 4.14 5.97
N LEU A 153 -31.38 3.58 5.00
CA LEU A 153 -30.81 2.68 3.99
C LEU A 153 -29.77 3.35 3.09
N PRO A 154 -29.96 4.57 2.55
CA PRO A 154 -28.95 5.21 1.71
C PRO A 154 -27.59 5.42 2.41
N PRO A 155 -27.51 6.01 3.62
CA PRO A 155 -26.23 6.14 4.33
C PRO A 155 -25.64 4.79 4.72
N LEU A 156 -26.47 3.79 5.02
CA LEU A 156 -26.00 2.42 5.24
C LEU A 156 -25.30 1.85 4.00
N PHE A 157 -25.93 1.91 2.82
CA PHE A 157 -25.32 1.43 1.57
C PHE A 157 -24.02 2.18 1.24
N LEU A 158 -23.98 3.49 1.46
CA LEU A 158 -22.76 4.28 1.28
C LEU A 158 -21.64 3.79 2.20
N SER A 159 -21.92 3.60 3.49
CA SER A 159 -20.92 3.12 4.44
C SER A 159 -20.41 1.71 4.11
N VAL A 160 -21.29 0.82 3.64
CA VAL A 160 -20.92 -0.53 3.18
C VAL A 160 -20.06 -0.46 1.92
N ALA A 161 -20.43 0.37 0.96
CA ALA A 161 -19.67 0.56 -0.28
C ALA A 161 -18.25 1.11 0.01
N LEU A 162 -18.14 2.11 0.89
CA LEU A 162 -16.85 2.65 1.32
C LEU A 162 -15.98 1.59 2.02
N THR A 163 -16.60 0.81 2.91
CA THR A 163 -15.90 -0.27 3.63
C THR A 163 -15.41 -1.36 2.67
N LEU A 164 -16.26 -1.78 1.72
CA LEU A 164 -15.89 -2.77 0.71
C LEU A 164 -14.79 -2.25 -0.21
N ALA A 165 -14.90 -1.00 -0.67
CA ALA A 165 -13.86 -0.37 -1.49
C ALA A 165 -12.52 -0.33 -0.76
N PHE A 166 -12.51 0.06 0.52
CA PHE A 166 -11.32 0.07 1.36
C PHE A 166 -10.75 -1.34 1.58
N ALA A 167 -11.60 -2.32 1.91
CA ALA A 167 -11.17 -3.69 2.12
C ALA A 167 -10.60 -4.31 0.84
N VAL A 168 -11.24 -4.11 -0.32
CA VAL A 168 -10.77 -4.57 -1.62
C VAL A 168 -9.45 -3.88 -1.98
N TRP A 169 -9.37 -2.56 -1.86
CA TRP A 169 -8.13 -1.80 -2.09
C TRP A 169 -6.98 -2.32 -1.23
N MET A 170 -7.21 -2.49 0.07
CA MET A 170 -6.20 -2.96 1.00
C MET A 170 -5.80 -4.42 0.71
N LEU A 171 -6.78 -5.30 0.44
CA LEU A 171 -6.50 -6.69 0.07
C LEU A 171 -5.76 -6.79 -1.26
N LEU A 172 -6.07 -5.98 -2.27
CA LEU A 172 -5.33 -5.95 -3.54
C LEU A 172 -3.90 -5.45 -3.34
N ARG A 173 -3.70 -4.40 -2.55
CA ARG A 173 -2.36 -3.86 -2.23
C ARG A 173 -1.53 -4.81 -1.38
N LEU A 174 -2.16 -5.53 -0.45
CA LEU A 174 -1.52 -6.61 0.31
C LEU A 174 -1.27 -7.84 -0.57
N ARG A 175 -2.16 -8.12 -1.51
CA ARG A 175 -2.05 -9.19 -2.50
C ARG A 175 -1.25 -8.69 -3.70
N MET A 176 -0.05 -8.17 -3.43
CA MET A 176 0.99 -8.17 -4.45
C MET A 176 1.13 -9.61 -4.98
N PRO A 177 1.33 -9.80 -6.29
CA PRO A 177 1.46 -11.13 -6.85
C PRO A 177 2.50 -11.92 -6.04
N ASN A 178 2.07 -13.08 -5.55
CA ASN A 178 3.00 -14.15 -5.26
C ASN A 178 3.68 -14.46 -6.59
N ARG A 179 4.79 -13.78 -6.90
CA ARG A 179 5.86 -14.49 -7.59
C ARG A 179 6.13 -15.69 -6.69
N PRO A 180 5.94 -16.93 -7.15
CA PRO A 180 6.23 -18.10 -6.35
C PRO A 180 7.66 -17.95 -5.86
N GLY A 181 7.82 -17.70 -4.56
CA GLY A 181 9.12 -17.70 -3.92
C GLY A 181 9.67 -19.11 -4.02
N VAL A 182 10.72 -19.28 -4.82
CA VAL A 182 12.03 -19.82 -4.41
C VAL A 182 11.98 -20.85 -3.28
N HIS A 183 11.14 -21.87 -3.41
CA HIS A 183 11.10 -23.02 -2.49
C HIS A 183 10.95 -24.27 -3.33
N GLY A 184 12.05 -24.65 -3.98
CA GLY A 184 12.12 -25.90 -4.73
C GLY A 184 13.12 -25.96 -5.89
N LEU A 185 13.98 -24.96 -6.10
CA LEU A 185 15.01 -25.05 -7.14
C LEU A 185 16.40 -25.37 -6.55
N PRO A 186 17.11 -26.37 -7.11
CA PRO A 186 18.55 -26.50 -6.93
C PRO A 186 19.24 -25.30 -7.60
N ASP A 187 20.40 -24.91 -7.05
CA ASP A 187 21.34 -23.86 -7.47
C ASP A 187 20.87 -22.74 -8.41
N ILE A 188 21.11 -21.52 -7.93
CA ILE A 188 21.00 -20.26 -8.67
C ILE A 188 22.00 -20.30 -9.84
N ASP A 189 21.55 -20.75 -11.00
CA ASP A 189 22.17 -20.36 -12.27
C ASP A 189 21.16 -20.28 -13.45
N ASP A 190 19.98 -20.92 -13.39
CA ASP A 190 19.06 -20.92 -14.54
C ASP A 190 17.56 -20.92 -14.11
N ALA A 191 17.05 -19.78 -13.63
CA ALA A 191 15.59 -19.58 -13.60
C ALA A 191 15.19 -18.78 -14.84
N ASP A 192 14.61 -19.47 -15.82
CA ASP A 192 14.13 -18.90 -17.08
C ASP A 192 13.24 -17.66 -16.85
N GLU A 193 13.82 -16.47 -16.93
CA GLU A 193 13.08 -15.23 -17.12
C GLU A 193 12.43 -15.33 -18.50
N GLU A 194 11.17 -15.80 -18.56
CA GLU A 194 10.45 -15.95 -19.82
C GLU A 194 10.53 -14.62 -20.60
N PRO A 195 11.16 -14.60 -21.78
CA PRO A 195 11.33 -13.39 -22.55
C PRO A 195 9.96 -12.84 -22.93
N VAL A 196 9.79 -11.53 -22.77
CA VAL A 196 8.56 -10.87 -23.15
C VAL A 196 8.46 -10.87 -24.67
N ASP A 197 7.26 -11.14 -25.19
CA ASP A 197 6.98 -10.96 -26.60
C ASP A 197 7.06 -9.47 -26.96
N LEU A 198 8.24 -9.05 -27.41
CA LEU A 198 8.53 -7.67 -27.77
C LEU A 198 7.55 -7.16 -28.84
N ALA A 199 6.92 -8.02 -29.65
CA ALA A 199 5.91 -7.63 -30.64
C ALA A 199 4.74 -6.84 -30.05
N LYS A 200 4.48 -7.01 -28.75
CA LYS A 200 3.42 -6.31 -28.02
C LYS A 200 3.87 -5.02 -27.33
N VAL A 201 5.18 -4.77 -27.31
CA VAL A 201 5.77 -3.58 -26.70
C VAL A 201 5.85 -2.48 -27.75
N ASP A 202 5.22 -1.34 -27.47
CA ASP A 202 5.23 -0.15 -28.33
C ASP A 202 6.34 0.82 -27.95
N ALA A 203 6.61 0.94 -26.65
CA ALA A 203 7.65 1.83 -26.13
C ALA A 203 8.29 1.31 -24.86
N LEU A 204 9.56 1.67 -24.65
CA LEU A 204 10.28 1.54 -23.39
C LEU A 204 10.63 2.93 -22.87
N ARG A 205 10.49 3.12 -21.56
CA ARG A 205 10.89 4.33 -20.86
C ARG A 205 11.87 3.98 -19.77
N LEU A 206 13.02 4.65 -19.78
CA LEU A 206 13.93 4.70 -18.66
C LEU A 206 13.43 5.77 -17.68
N CYS A 207 13.00 5.35 -16.50
CA CYS A 207 12.61 6.25 -15.43
C CYS A 207 13.08 5.68 -14.08
N ALA A 208 13.42 6.59 -13.18
CA ALA A 208 13.78 6.23 -11.83
C ALA A 208 12.57 6.50 -10.93
N GLU A 209 11.96 5.43 -10.47
CA GLU A 209 10.89 5.45 -9.48
C GLU A 209 11.34 4.67 -8.27
N TRP A 210 10.94 5.13 -7.08
CA TRP A 210 11.39 4.51 -5.84
C TRP A 210 10.94 3.05 -5.78
N TYR A 211 11.91 2.13 -5.69
CA TYR A 211 11.72 0.68 -5.59
C TYR A 211 11.03 0.00 -6.79
N GLU A 212 11.12 0.59 -7.98
CA GLU A 212 10.69 -0.01 -9.24
C GLU A 212 11.90 -0.38 -10.13
N LEU A 213 11.68 -1.17 -11.19
CA LEU A 213 12.76 -1.45 -12.16
C LEU A 213 13.02 -0.21 -13.04
N PRO A 214 14.25 -0.01 -13.52
CA PRO A 214 14.60 1.18 -14.28
C PRO A 214 13.89 1.30 -15.63
N VAL A 215 13.36 0.19 -16.19
CA VAL A 215 12.74 0.17 -17.52
C VAL A 215 11.25 -0.15 -17.43
N MET A 216 10.44 0.83 -17.78
CA MET A 216 8.99 0.71 -17.93
C MET A 216 8.63 0.43 -19.40
N ALA A 217 7.89 -0.64 -19.65
CA ALA A 217 7.36 -0.99 -20.95
C ALA A 217 5.90 -0.58 -21.09
N PHE A 218 5.57 -0.03 -22.27
CA PHE A 218 4.21 0.29 -22.68
C PHE A 218 3.76 -0.72 -23.72
N PHE A 219 2.66 -1.41 -23.41
CA PHE A 219 2.09 -2.46 -24.25
C PHE A 219 0.93 -1.90 -25.08
N ALA A 220 0.75 -2.41 -26.30
CA ALA A 220 -0.31 -1.98 -27.22
C ALA A 220 -1.73 -2.28 -26.70
N ASP A 221 -1.87 -3.29 -25.82
CA ASP A 221 -3.12 -3.88 -25.38
C ASP A 221 -3.35 -3.80 -23.86
N GLY A 222 -2.50 -3.11 -23.09
CA GLY A 222 -2.48 -3.23 -21.63
C GLY A 222 -1.92 -2.05 -20.85
N GLU A 223 -1.86 -2.24 -19.53
CA GLU A 223 -1.25 -1.29 -18.59
C GLU A 223 0.28 -1.33 -18.69
N PRO A 224 0.98 -0.21 -18.43
CA PRO A 224 2.43 -0.19 -18.41
C PRO A 224 2.98 -1.09 -17.29
N GLY A 225 4.13 -1.70 -17.53
CA GLY A 225 4.77 -2.61 -16.58
C GLY A 225 6.29 -2.51 -16.61
N PHE A 226 6.90 -2.75 -15.46
CA PHE A 226 8.35 -2.73 -15.30
C PHE A 226 8.98 -4.06 -15.72
N LEU A 227 10.01 -4.03 -16.56
CA LEU A 227 10.67 -5.20 -17.14
C LEU A 227 12.15 -5.25 -16.77
N THR A 228 12.69 -6.46 -16.59
CA THR A 228 14.13 -6.68 -16.39
C THR A 228 14.87 -6.61 -17.73
N HIS A 229 16.18 -6.35 -17.68
CA HIS A 229 17.05 -6.39 -18.85
C HIS A 229 16.95 -7.69 -19.68
N ARG A 230 16.93 -8.88 -19.05
CA ARG A 230 16.84 -10.16 -19.76
C ARG A 230 15.48 -10.40 -20.39
N GLN A 231 14.39 -9.96 -19.74
CA GLN A 231 13.04 -10.06 -20.31
C GLN A 231 12.89 -9.33 -21.64
N ILE A 232 13.63 -8.25 -21.83
CA ILE A 232 13.67 -7.48 -23.09
C ILE A 232 14.89 -7.78 -23.95
N GLY A 233 15.72 -8.75 -23.56
CA GLY A 233 16.89 -9.17 -24.33
C GLY A 233 18.05 -8.17 -24.35
N LEU A 234 18.17 -7.30 -23.34
CA LEU A 234 19.36 -6.47 -23.14
C LEU A 234 20.51 -7.27 -22.55
N SER A 235 21.74 -6.80 -22.78
CA SER A 235 22.96 -7.41 -22.27
C SER A 235 23.05 -7.35 -20.74
N ASP A 236 23.65 -8.36 -20.12
CA ASP A 236 23.92 -8.34 -18.66
C ASP A 236 24.83 -7.17 -18.26
N ALA A 237 25.66 -6.68 -19.18
CA ALA A 237 26.50 -5.51 -18.95
C ALA A 237 25.66 -4.24 -18.78
N LEU A 238 24.71 -4.01 -19.69
CA LEU A 238 23.79 -2.89 -19.58
C LEU A 238 22.83 -3.05 -18.40
N GLY A 239 22.38 -4.27 -18.10
CA GLY A 239 21.59 -4.56 -16.90
C GLY A 239 22.25 -4.12 -15.60
N ARG A 240 23.52 -4.49 -15.39
CA ARG A 240 24.27 -4.05 -14.19
C ARG A 240 24.38 -2.55 -14.07
N GLU A 241 24.51 -1.84 -15.19
CA GLU A 241 24.59 -0.38 -15.20
C GLU A 241 23.24 0.27 -14.89
N LEU A 242 22.14 -0.30 -15.42
CA LEU A 242 20.78 0.13 -15.10
C LEU A 242 20.46 -0.09 -13.62
N ASP A 243 20.84 -1.24 -13.06
CA ASP A 243 20.65 -1.56 -11.65
C ASP A 243 21.49 -0.63 -10.75
N ALA A 244 22.73 -0.33 -11.14
CA ALA A 244 23.59 0.61 -10.41
C ALA A 244 23.02 2.04 -10.44
N TRP A 245 22.48 2.46 -11.59
CA TRP A 245 21.82 3.75 -11.73
C TRP A 245 20.55 3.83 -10.86
N GLN A 246 19.67 2.84 -10.91
CA GLN A 246 18.47 2.77 -10.07
C GLN A 246 18.82 2.72 -8.57
N SER A 247 19.82 1.93 -8.19
CA SER A 247 20.29 1.85 -6.79
C SER A 247 20.79 3.19 -6.27
N ALA A 248 21.43 4.00 -7.12
CA ALA A 248 21.87 5.34 -6.75
C ALA A 248 20.69 6.30 -6.49
N TYR A 249 19.59 6.15 -7.23
CA TYR A 249 18.33 6.87 -6.97
C TYR A 249 17.72 6.44 -5.63
N ASP A 250 17.58 5.13 -5.42
CA ASP A 250 16.96 4.59 -4.20
C ASP A 250 17.74 4.94 -2.92
N ALA A 251 19.07 5.00 -3.00
CA ALA A 251 19.95 5.28 -1.86
C ALA A 251 19.78 6.70 -1.29
N ILE A 252 19.29 7.65 -2.09
CA ILE A 252 19.12 9.06 -1.68
C ILE A 252 17.66 9.44 -1.42
N CYS A 253 16.73 8.51 -1.62
CA CYS A 253 15.33 8.70 -1.32
C CYS A 253 15.14 8.75 0.19
N GLU A 254 14.68 9.90 0.69
CA GLU A 254 14.32 10.07 2.10
C GLU A 254 12.80 10.23 2.24
N HIS A 255 12.31 9.93 3.44
CA HIS A 255 10.90 10.07 3.75
C HIS A 255 10.54 11.55 3.96
N ASN A 256 9.74 12.11 3.06
CA ASN A 256 9.10 13.41 3.24
C ASN A 256 7.65 13.21 3.74
N GLU A 257 7.02 14.26 4.29
CA GLU A 257 5.68 14.27 4.90
C GLU A 257 4.57 13.67 4.00
N PHE A 258 4.80 13.59 2.69
CA PHE A 258 3.81 13.12 1.71
C PHE A 258 4.27 11.92 0.86
N GLU A 259 5.57 11.74 0.60
CA GLU A 259 6.11 10.73 -0.34
C GLU A 259 7.58 10.40 -0.06
N MET A 260 8.08 9.26 -0.57
CA MET A 260 9.53 9.01 -0.66
C MET A 260 10.06 9.78 -1.86
N ALA A 261 10.90 10.77 -1.60
CA ALA A 261 11.46 11.61 -2.65
C ALA A 261 12.98 11.69 -2.50
N PRO A 262 13.72 11.70 -3.62
CA PRO A 262 15.17 11.85 -3.59
C PRO A 262 15.57 13.24 -3.10
N VAL A 263 16.47 13.28 -2.11
CA VAL A 263 17.06 14.53 -1.59
C VAL A 263 18.36 14.81 -2.34
N TRP A 264 18.23 15.42 -3.52
CA TRP A 264 19.36 15.71 -4.39
C TRP A 264 20.13 16.98 -3.98
N THR A 265 21.44 16.99 -4.20
CA THR A 265 22.13 18.23 -4.60
C THR A 265 21.91 18.50 -6.09
N GLU A 266 21.99 19.76 -6.53
CA GLU A 266 21.85 20.11 -7.95
C GLU A 266 22.87 19.36 -8.84
N GLU A 267 24.09 19.14 -8.34
CA GLU A 267 25.12 18.38 -9.05
C GLU A 267 24.76 16.90 -9.16
N GLN A 268 24.26 16.27 -8.09
CA GLN A 268 23.83 14.86 -8.12
C GLN A 268 22.63 14.66 -9.04
N LYS A 269 21.67 15.58 -8.99
CA LYS A 269 20.50 15.58 -9.87
C LYS A 269 20.94 15.64 -11.33
N ALA A 270 21.77 16.62 -11.69
CA ALA A 270 22.27 16.78 -13.06
C ALA A 270 23.01 15.53 -13.55
N ALA A 271 23.94 14.99 -12.76
CA ALA A 271 24.73 13.81 -13.12
C ALA A 271 23.86 12.56 -13.31
N HIS A 272 22.86 12.36 -12.45
CA HIS A 272 21.98 11.20 -12.52
C HIS A 272 21.11 11.19 -13.78
N PHE A 273 20.59 12.36 -14.18
CA PHE A 273 19.77 12.48 -15.39
C PHE A 273 20.61 12.55 -16.68
N GLU A 274 21.85 13.02 -16.62
CA GLU A 274 22.81 12.88 -17.73
C GLU A 274 23.13 11.39 -17.98
N GLN A 275 23.32 10.62 -16.92
CA GLN A 275 23.51 9.17 -17.01
C GLN A 275 22.28 8.46 -17.59
N ALA A 276 21.07 8.92 -17.28
CA ALA A 276 19.84 8.39 -17.85
C ALA A 276 19.80 8.56 -19.38
N ALA A 277 20.20 9.72 -19.90
CA ALA A 277 20.27 9.96 -21.34
C ALA A 277 21.25 9.00 -22.04
N ALA A 278 22.43 8.76 -21.44
CA ALA A 278 23.43 7.83 -21.96
C ALA A 278 22.93 6.38 -21.96
N LEU A 279 22.29 5.94 -20.87
CA LEU A 279 21.72 4.60 -20.74
C LEU A 279 20.57 4.37 -21.73
N ALA A 280 19.69 5.35 -21.93
CA ALA A 280 18.62 5.27 -22.91
C ALA A 280 19.16 5.14 -24.34
N GLY A 281 20.23 5.86 -24.68
CA GLY A 281 20.95 5.71 -25.95
C GLY A 281 21.48 4.29 -26.16
N ARG A 282 22.01 3.66 -25.10
CA ARG A 282 22.48 2.27 -25.16
C ARG A 282 21.36 1.25 -25.29
N ILE A 283 20.26 1.44 -24.56
CA ILE A 283 19.04 0.62 -24.73
C ILE A 283 18.59 0.68 -26.19
N ARG A 284 18.55 1.87 -26.80
CA ARG A 284 18.20 2.03 -28.21
C ARG A 284 19.16 1.29 -29.13
N GLY A 285 20.46 1.38 -28.88
CA GLY A 285 21.50 0.66 -29.63
C GLY A 285 21.27 -0.85 -29.62
N GLU A 286 21.16 -1.45 -28.43
CA GLU A 286 20.96 -2.90 -28.28
C GLU A 286 19.61 -3.37 -28.86
N MET A 287 18.53 -2.57 -28.70
CA MET A 287 17.23 -2.88 -29.31
C MET A 287 17.27 -2.86 -30.84
N ARG A 288 18.02 -1.92 -31.45
CA ARG A 288 18.21 -1.86 -32.90
C ARG A 288 19.01 -3.07 -33.41
N GLU A 289 20.10 -3.43 -32.71
CA GLU A 289 20.90 -4.61 -33.04
C GLU A 289 20.08 -5.91 -32.95
N ALA A 290 19.13 -5.98 -32.02
CA ALA A 290 18.16 -7.06 -31.90
C ALA A 290 16.99 -7.01 -32.92
N GLY A 291 17.00 -6.06 -33.86
CA GLY A 291 15.98 -5.91 -34.91
C GLY A 291 14.66 -5.28 -34.44
N GLN A 292 14.63 -4.59 -33.30
CA GLN A 292 13.45 -4.00 -32.70
C GLN A 292 13.32 -2.49 -32.97
N ASP A 293 13.55 -2.06 -34.21
CA ASP A 293 13.56 -0.65 -34.61
C ASP A 293 12.25 0.09 -34.30
N ARG A 294 11.12 -0.64 -34.29
CA ARG A 294 9.77 -0.10 -34.02
C ARG A 294 9.55 0.37 -32.58
N ILE A 295 10.31 -0.17 -31.62
CA ILE A 295 10.10 0.14 -30.20
C ILE A 295 10.65 1.53 -29.93
N THR A 296 9.78 2.43 -29.47
CA THR A 296 10.19 3.79 -29.13
C THR A 296 10.91 3.80 -27.78
N ILE A 297 12.11 4.37 -27.72
CA ILE A 297 12.86 4.49 -26.46
C ILE A 297 12.76 5.93 -25.97
N SER A 298 12.49 6.10 -24.69
CA SER A 298 12.40 7.40 -24.03
C SER A 298 13.04 7.36 -22.65
N TRP A 299 13.35 8.53 -22.10
CA TRP A 299 13.81 8.67 -20.72
C TRP A 299 13.16 9.88 -20.06
N GLN A 300 13.07 9.87 -18.73
CA GLN A 300 12.52 10.98 -17.97
C GLN A 300 13.63 11.94 -17.52
N ALA A 301 13.48 13.22 -17.84
CA ALA A 301 14.41 14.28 -17.44
C ALA A 301 14.14 14.77 -16.02
N ALA A 302 15.07 15.59 -15.51
CA ALA A 302 15.11 16.07 -14.13
C ALA A 302 13.92 16.97 -13.73
N ASP A 303 13.23 17.53 -14.72
CA ASP A 303 12.01 18.34 -14.58
C ASP A 303 10.71 17.52 -14.81
N GLY A 304 10.84 16.21 -15.00
CA GLY A 304 9.74 15.29 -15.25
C GLY A 304 9.32 15.20 -16.72
N THR A 305 9.96 15.94 -17.63
CA THR A 305 9.67 15.84 -19.06
C THR A 305 10.14 14.51 -19.64
N VAL A 306 9.40 13.97 -20.60
CA VAL A 306 9.78 12.72 -21.29
C VAL A 306 10.52 13.09 -22.57
N VAL A 307 11.75 12.62 -22.70
CA VAL A 307 12.63 12.87 -23.85
C VAL A 307 12.72 11.60 -24.67
N LEU A 308 12.46 11.71 -25.98
CA LEU A 308 12.61 10.60 -26.92
C LEU A 308 14.09 10.41 -27.28
N THR A 309 14.52 9.15 -27.37
CA THR A 309 15.85 8.78 -27.83
C THR A 309 15.78 8.46 -29.33
N GLU A 310 16.50 9.21 -30.15
CA GLU A 310 16.55 9.03 -31.61
C GLU A 310 17.39 7.82 -32.06
#